data_AF-A0A2G2LVA6-F1
#
_entry.id   AF-A0A2G2LVA6-F1
#
_cell.length_a   1.000
_cell.length_b   1.000
_cell.length_c   1.000
_cell.angle_alpha   90.00
_cell.angle_beta   90.00
_cell.angle_gamma   90.00
#
_symmetry.space_group_name_H-M   'P 1'
#
loop_
_entity.id
_entity.type
_entity.pdbx_description
1 polymer ?
#
loop_
_entity_poly.entity_id
_entity_poly.type
_entity_poly.pdbx_seq_one_letter_code
_entity_poly.pdbx_strand_id
1 'polypeptide(L)'
;MQNISKTTDFLSILVRSLGLIMLIIGLYVGIKVIFEAWGLYDEPQRIERFADAIDHGSNLDSTISSLTTSVLSSNTTDVEPRSDSPKINDSLRVSYFLAWFLAVLLLMIIGGLAMSAIRTGGQLALYDLEVKRFARQLIKEARKKEED
;
A
#
# COMPACT_ATOMS: atom_id res chain seq x y z
N MET A 1 1.85 -43.77 -22.76
CA MET A 1 1.19 -42.44 -22.78
C MET A 1 0.37 -42.11 -21.51
N GLN A 2 0.43 -42.90 -20.43
CA GLN A 2 -0.46 -42.73 -19.25
C GLN A 2 0.11 -41.85 -18.12
N ASN A 3 1.42 -41.56 -18.12
CA ASN A 3 2.09 -40.82 -17.03
C ASN A 3 1.96 -39.29 -17.15
N ILE A 4 1.73 -38.78 -18.37
CA ILE A 4 1.67 -37.33 -18.64
C ILE A 4 0.39 -36.70 -18.07
N SER A 5 -0.73 -37.43 -18.05
CA SER A 5 -1.99 -36.93 -17.48
C SER A 5 -1.89 -36.76 -15.96
N LYS A 6 -1.34 -37.75 -15.24
CA LYS A 6 -1.21 -37.71 -13.78
C LYS A 6 -0.32 -36.55 -13.29
N THR A 7 0.79 -36.26 -13.97
CA THR A 7 1.65 -35.12 -13.61
C THR A 7 0.98 -33.77 -13.85
N THR A 8 0.17 -33.65 -14.91
CA THR A 8 -0.53 -32.40 -15.24
C THR A 8 -1.67 -32.13 -14.25
N ASP A 9 -2.41 -33.17 -13.86
CA ASP A 9 -3.48 -33.08 -12.85
C ASP A 9 -2.92 -32.72 -11.46
N PHE A 10 -1.80 -33.33 -11.08
CA PHE A 10 -1.12 -33.00 -9.82
C PHE A 10 -0.54 -31.59 -9.83
N LEU A 11 0.05 -31.14 -10.95
CA LEU A 11 0.53 -29.76 -11.06
C LEU A 11 -0.63 -28.75 -10.95
N SER A 12 -1.77 -29.06 -11.55
CA SER A 12 -2.99 -28.23 -11.45
C SER A 12 -3.51 -28.13 -10.01
N ILE A 13 -3.57 -29.25 -9.28
CA ILE A 13 -4.01 -29.23 -7.86
C ILE A 13 -3.04 -28.45 -6.98
N LEU A 14 -1.73 -28.60 -7.23
CA LEU A 14 -0.68 -27.89 -6.50
C LEU A 14 -0.78 -26.38 -6.73
N VAL A 15 -0.87 -25.94 -7.98
CA VAL A 15 -1.00 -24.53 -8.35
C VAL A 15 -2.26 -23.92 -7.74
N ARG A 16 -3.37 -24.66 -7.75
CA ARG A 16 -4.64 -24.21 -7.15
C ARG A 16 -4.53 -24.04 -5.63
N SER A 17 -3.89 -24.99 -4.96
CA SER A 17 -3.65 -24.91 -3.52
C SER A 17 -2.75 -23.72 -3.17
N LEU A 18 -1.71 -23.47 -3.97
CA LEU A 18 -0.80 -22.35 -3.79
C LEU A 18 -1.53 -21.02 -4.00
N GLY A 19 -2.39 -20.93 -5.03
CA GLY A 19 -3.24 -19.77 -5.29
C GLY A 19 -4.20 -19.48 -4.14
N LEU A 20 -4.82 -20.52 -3.58
CA LEU A 20 -5.69 -20.40 -2.40
C LEU A 20 -4.93 -19.88 -1.17
N ILE A 21 -3.74 -20.42 -0.92
CA ILE A 21 -2.87 -19.97 0.19
C ILE A 21 -2.50 -18.50 0.00
N MET A 22 -2.08 -18.11 -1.20
CA MET A 22 -1.73 -16.73 -1.52
C MET A 22 -2.91 -15.77 -1.30
N LEU A 23 -4.11 -16.20 -1.70
CA LEU A 23 -5.35 -15.43 -1.49
C LEU A 23 -5.65 -15.24 -0.01
N ILE A 24 -5.52 -16.28 0.81
CA ILE A 24 -5.73 -16.21 2.27
C ILE A 24 -4.72 -15.26 2.91
N ILE A 25 -3.45 -15.36 2.54
CA ILE A 25 -2.39 -14.48 3.06
C ILE A 25 -2.68 -13.02 2.68
N GLY A 26 -2.98 -12.75 1.41
CA GLY A 26 -3.30 -11.40 0.95
C GLY A 26 -4.52 -10.82 1.67
N LEU A 27 -5.57 -11.63 1.89
CA LEU A 27 -6.75 -11.22 2.64
C LEU A 27 -6.42 -10.90 4.10
N TYR A 28 -5.66 -11.76 4.77
CA TYR A 28 -5.22 -11.55 6.15
C TYR A 28 -4.43 -10.25 6.30
N VAL A 29 -3.47 -10.01 5.41
CA VAL A 29 -2.68 -8.77 5.42
C VAL A 29 -3.57 -7.56 5.13
N GLY A 30 -4.50 -7.65 4.17
CA GLY A 30 -5.43 -6.56 3.86
C GLY A 30 -6.29 -6.16 5.06
N ILE A 31 -6.83 -7.14 5.80
CA ILE A 31 -7.57 -6.88 7.04
C ILE A 31 -6.67 -6.22 8.09
N LYS A 32 -5.43 -6.72 8.26
CA LYS A 32 -4.47 -6.11 9.19
C LYS A 32 -4.18 -4.65 8.85
N VAL A 33 -4.02 -4.31 7.56
CA VAL A 33 -3.80 -2.94 7.09
C VAL A 33 -4.96 -2.02 7.48
N ILE A 34 -6.20 -2.48 7.41
CA ILE A 34 -7.37 -1.71 7.83
C ILE A 34 -7.32 -1.42 9.33
N PHE A 35 -7.01 -2.43 10.15
CA PHE A 35 -6.87 -2.22 11.59
C PHE A 35 -5.68 -1.32 11.94
N GLU A 36 -4.57 -1.44 11.23
CA GLU A 36 -3.40 -0.59 11.43
C GLU A 36 -3.70 0.87 11.07
N ALA A 37 -4.46 1.11 10.00
CA ALA A 37 -4.92 2.44 9.62
C ALA A 37 -5.86 3.03 10.66
N TRP A 38 -6.75 2.20 11.23
CA TRP A 38 -7.64 2.61 12.31
C TRP A 38 -6.86 2.92 13.60
N GLY A 39 -5.89 2.08 13.95
CA GLY A 39 -4.99 2.32 15.09
C GLY A 39 -4.10 3.55 14.93
N LEU A 40 -3.83 3.98 13.70
CA LEU A 40 -3.13 5.25 13.44
C LEU A 40 -4.01 6.47 13.80
N TYR A 41 -5.33 6.34 13.65
CA TYR A 41 -6.30 7.36 14.03
C TYR A 41 -6.54 7.38 15.55
N ASP A 42 -6.66 6.21 16.17
CA ASP A 42 -6.91 6.09 17.62
C ASP A 42 -5.68 6.45 18.47
N GLU A 43 -4.46 6.20 17.99
CA GLU A 43 -3.21 6.42 18.72
C GLU A 43 -2.27 7.42 18.02
N PRO A 44 -2.51 8.74 18.13
CA PRO A 44 -1.65 9.76 17.50
C PRO A 44 -0.20 9.75 18.01
N GLN A 45 0.03 9.21 19.22
CA GLN A 45 1.36 9.09 19.84
C GLN A 45 2.34 8.23 19.02
N ARG A 46 1.85 7.31 18.19
CA ARG A 46 2.71 6.53 17.28
C ARG A 46 3.32 7.40 16.19
N ILE A 47 2.56 8.39 15.70
CA ILE A 47 3.05 9.35 14.70
C ILE A 47 4.07 10.30 15.33
N GLU A 48 3.88 10.72 16.58
CA GLU A 48 4.88 11.56 17.27
C GLU A 48 6.24 10.88 17.35
N ARG A 49 6.29 9.60 17.75
CA ARG A 49 7.54 8.82 17.75
C ARG A 49 8.15 8.69 16.36
N PHE A 50 7.33 8.55 15.33
CA PHE A 50 7.80 8.46 13.95
C PHE A 50 8.32 9.80 13.43
N ALA A 51 7.66 10.90 13.79
CA ALA A 51 8.05 12.26 13.51
C ALA A 51 9.39 12.60 14.18
N ASP A 52 9.57 12.23 15.44
CA ASP A 52 10.82 12.42 16.17
C ASP A 52 11.96 11.61 15.53
N ALA A 53 11.69 10.38 15.08
CA ALA A 53 12.68 9.56 14.38
C ALA A 53 13.07 10.16 13.02
N ILE A 54 12.11 10.73 12.29
CA ILE A 54 12.36 11.44 11.03
C ILE A 54 13.18 12.69 11.31
N ASP A 55 12.77 13.54 12.26
CA ASP A 55 13.49 14.78 12.58
C ASP A 55 14.91 14.49 13.08
N HIS A 56 15.09 13.50 13.95
CA HIS A 56 16.42 13.11 14.42
C HIS A 56 17.34 12.64 13.27
N GLY A 57 16.78 11.96 12.27
CA GLY A 57 17.53 11.49 11.10
C GLY A 57 17.78 12.54 10.03
N SER A 58 16.94 13.58 9.93
CA SER A 58 16.91 14.48 8.77
C SER A 58 16.93 15.99 9.10
N ASN A 59 16.80 16.37 10.37
CA ASN A 59 16.81 17.76 10.88
C ASN A 59 15.88 18.69 10.08
N LEU A 60 14.73 18.17 9.62
CA LEU A 60 13.83 18.87 8.71
C LEU A 60 13.21 20.10 9.37
N ASP A 61 12.87 20.02 10.65
CA ASP A 61 12.24 21.14 11.35
C ASP A 61 13.23 22.32 11.45
N SER A 62 14.53 22.05 11.63
CA SER A 62 15.59 23.09 11.70
C SER A 62 15.94 23.71 10.34
N THR A 63 15.96 22.92 9.27
CA THR A 63 16.32 23.39 7.93
C THR A 63 15.20 24.21 7.29
N ILE A 64 13.94 23.83 7.51
CA ILE A 64 12.80 24.59 7.00
C ILE A 64 12.58 25.86 7.83
N SER A 65 12.68 25.79 9.17
CA SER A 65 12.53 26.98 10.02
C SER A 65 13.61 28.03 9.75
N SER A 66 14.86 27.62 9.51
CA SER A 66 15.94 28.55 9.13
C SER A 66 15.69 29.18 7.75
N LEU A 67 15.16 28.43 6.79
CA LEU A 67 14.76 28.97 5.49
C LEU A 67 13.62 29.98 5.61
N THR A 68 12.55 29.64 6.33
CA THR A 68 11.41 30.55 6.57
C THR A 68 11.85 31.83 7.29
N THR A 69 12.72 31.70 8.30
CA THR A 69 13.27 32.85 9.04
C THR A 69 14.14 33.74 8.14
N SER A 70 14.95 33.14 7.26
CA SER A 70 15.79 33.85 6.29
C SER A 70 14.95 34.63 5.27
N VAL A 71 13.91 34.01 4.71
CA VAL A 71 12.98 34.64 3.76
C VAL A 71 12.17 35.76 4.42
N LEU A 72 11.72 35.56 5.66
CA LEU A 72 10.99 36.59 6.40
C LEU A 72 11.89 37.79 6.71
N SER A 73 13.14 37.55 7.10
CA SER A 73 14.13 38.59 7.40
C SER A 73 14.61 39.35 6.15
N SER A 74 14.63 38.70 4.98
CA SER A 74 15.02 39.35 3.71
C SER A 74 13.95 40.30 3.15
N ASN A 75 12.68 40.12 3.55
CA ASN A 75 11.57 40.96 3.08
C ASN A 75 11.27 42.16 4.01
N THR A 76 11.87 42.22 5.20
CA THR A 76 11.75 43.34 6.14
C THR A 76 13.00 44.20 6.10
N THR A 77 13.17 44.97 5.02
CA THR A 77 14.27 45.94 4.90
C THR A 77 13.92 47.35 5.36
N ASP A 78 12.75 47.58 5.96
CA ASP A 78 12.42 48.86 6.60
C ASP A 78 11.45 48.62 7.76
N VAL A 79 11.95 48.72 9.00
CA VAL A 79 11.33 49.20 10.26
C VAL A 79 12.12 48.61 11.45
N GLU A 80 12.51 49.50 12.37
CA GLU A 80 13.30 49.31 13.60
C GLU A 80 13.10 48.00 14.42
N PRO A 81 14.12 47.58 15.21
CA PRO A 81 14.07 46.36 16.01
C PRO A 81 13.24 46.60 17.26
N ARG A 82 11.93 46.38 17.17
CA ARG A 82 11.09 46.24 18.36
C ARG A 82 11.25 44.81 18.87
N SER A 83 11.96 44.65 19.98
CA SER A 83 12.25 43.41 20.70
C SER A 83 11.00 42.77 21.33
N ASP A 84 9.97 42.53 20.52
CA ASP A 84 8.80 41.72 20.85
C ASP A 84 8.43 40.89 19.62
N SER A 85 9.42 40.21 19.02
CA SER A 85 9.10 39.09 18.15
C SER A 85 8.51 38.00 19.04
N PRO A 86 7.26 37.57 18.83
CA PRO A 86 6.74 36.40 19.52
C PRO A 86 7.73 35.29 19.21
N LYS A 87 8.32 34.67 20.23
CA LYS A 87 9.13 33.47 20.03
C LYS A 87 8.24 32.50 19.27
N ILE A 88 8.51 32.33 17.97
CA ILE A 88 7.92 31.29 17.13
C ILE A 88 8.59 29.99 17.60
N ASN A 89 8.28 29.60 18.84
CA ASN A 89 8.57 28.29 19.41
C ASN A 89 7.55 27.26 18.91
N ASP A 90 6.52 27.70 18.20
CA ASP A 90 5.79 26.86 17.25
C ASP A 90 6.64 26.74 15.96
N SER A 91 7.81 26.09 16.08
CA SER A 91 8.43 25.54 14.88
C SER A 91 7.42 24.54 14.33
N LEU A 92 6.81 24.90 13.20
CA LEU A 92 5.91 24.05 12.45
C LEU A 92 6.58 22.67 12.36
N ARG A 93 6.02 21.66 13.05
CA ARG A 93 6.60 20.30 13.07
C ARG A 93 6.34 19.66 11.72
N VAL A 94 7.07 20.08 10.70
CA VAL A 94 6.94 19.55 9.33
C VAL A 94 7.18 18.05 9.37
N SER A 95 8.07 17.59 10.24
CA SER A 95 8.33 16.19 10.54
C SER A 95 7.07 15.42 10.96
N TYR A 96 6.15 16.04 11.72
CA TYR A 96 4.88 15.44 12.12
C TYR A 96 3.91 15.26 10.94
N PHE A 97 3.79 16.27 10.09
CA PHE A 97 2.98 16.16 8.87
C PHE A 97 3.57 15.14 7.89
N LEU A 98 4.90 15.10 7.77
CA LEU A 98 5.61 14.15 6.93
C LEU A 98 5.45 12.71 7.45
N ALA A 99 5.46 12.52 8.77
CA ALA A 99 5.20 11.22 9.40
C ALA A 99 3.81 10.68 9.07
N TRP A 100 2.77 11.53 9.12
CA TRP A 100 1.42 11.17 8.69
C TRP A 100 1.39 10.74 7.22
N PHE A 101 1.99 11.53 6.34
CA PHE A 101 2.05 11.23 4.91
C PHE A 101 2.77 9.90 4.64
N LEU A 102 3.93 9.69 5.25
CA LEU A 102 4.70 8.45 5.12
C LEU A 102 3.94 7.24 5.66
N ALA A 103 3.29 7.35 6.81
CA ALA A 103 2.54 6.26 7.40
C ALA A 103 1.38 5.82 6.49
N VAL A 104 0.61 6.77 5.95
CA VAL A 104 -0.47 6.48 5.00
C VAL A 104 0.08 5.90 3.70
N LEU A 105 1.20 6.43 3.20
CA LEU A 105 1.86 5.91 2.00
C LEU A 105 2.31 4.45 2.18
N LEU A 106 2.93 4.13 3.31
CA LEU A 106 3.33 2.77 3.69
C LEU A 106 2.13 1.81 3.74
N LEU A 107 1.05 2.23 4.41
CA LEU A 107 -0.20 1.47 4.46
C LEU A 107 -0.77 1.22 3.06
N MET A 108 -0.74 2.24 2.19
CA MET A 108 -1.20 2.11 0.80
C MET A 108 -0.36 1.10 0.01
N ILE A 109 0.96 1.13 0.16
CA ILE A 109 1.86 0.16 -0.51
C ILE A 109 1.56 -1.25 -0.02
N ILE A 110 1.46 -1.47 1.29
CA ILE A 110 1.19 -2.79 1.87
C ILE A 110 -0.19 -3.30 1.45
N GLY A 111 -1.21 -2.43 1.48
CA GLY A 111 -2.56 -2.74 1.01
C GLY A 111 -2.58 -3.07 -0.49
N GLY A 112 -1.84 -2.34 -1.31
CA GLY A 112 -1.68 -2.61 -2.74
C GLY A 112 -1.00 -3.96 -3.02
N LEU A 113 0.05 -4.30 -2.26
CA LEU A 113 0.71 -5.61 -2.33
C LEU A 113 -0.25 -6.73 -1.93
N ALA A 114 -1.03 -6.54 -0.87
CA ALA A 114 -2.07 -7.48 -0.45
C ALA A 114 -3.14 -7.67 -1.56
N MET A 115 -3.58 -6.59 -2.20
CA MET A 115 -4.54 -6.64 -3.31
C MET A 115 -3.97 -7.41 -4.52
N SER A 116 -2.69 -7.17 -4.83
CA SER A 116 -1.97 -7.89 -5.91
C SER A 116 -1.83 -9.38 -5.60
N ALA A 117 -1.51 -9.72 -4.35
CA ALA A 117 -1.47 -11.09 -3.83
C ALA A 117 -2.83 -11.79 -3.96
N ILE A 118 -3.92 -11.14 -3.55
CA ILE A 118 -5.29 -11.66 -3.70
C ILE A 118 -5.63 -11.88 -5.18
N ARG A 119 -5.34 -10.91 -6.05
CA ARG A 119 -5.63 -10.99 -7.48
C ARG A 119 -4.89 -12.16 -8.13
N THR A 120 -3.60 -12.27 -7.85
CA THR A 120 -2.74 -13.34 -8.38
C THR A 120 -3.19 -14.69 -7.82
N GLY A 121 -3.35 -14.82 -6.51
CA GLY A 121 -3.84 -16.03 -5.86
C GLY A 121 -5.21 -16.50 -6.39
N GLY A 122 -6.13 -15.56 -6.61
CA GLY A 122 -7.43 -15.84 -7.22
C GLY A 122 -7.32 -16.36 -8.65
N GLN A 123 -6.46 -15.77 -9.48
CA GLN A 123 -6.23 -16.26 -10.85
C GLN A 123 -5.64 -17.68 -10.87
N LEU A 124 -4.65 -17.98 -10.01
CA LEU A 124 -4.10 -19.34 -9.92
C LEU A 124 -5.11 -20.34 -9.36
N ALA A 125 -6.00 -19.92 -8.45
CA ALA A 125 -7.03 -20.78 -7.87
C ALA A 125 -8.20 -21.07 -8.84
N LEU A 126 -8.48 -20.16 -9.79
CA LEU A 126 -9.59 -20.24 -10.73
C LEU A 126 -9.19 -20.63 -12.17
N TYR A 127 -7.91 -20.81 -12.49
CA TYR A 127 -7.40 -21.05 -13.85
C TYR A 127 -8.16 -22.15 -14.63
N ASP A 128 -8.60 -23.23 -13.96
CA ASP A 128 -9.32 -24.35 -14.59
C ASP A 128 -10.81 -24.05 -14.88
N LEU A 129 -11.42 -23.07 -14.20
CA LEU A 129 -12.82 -22.68 -14.44
C LEU A 129 -13.00 -21.97 -15.79
N GLU A 130 -12.04 -21.14 -16.19
CA GLU A 130 -12.08 -20.43 -17.47
C GLU A 130 -11.89 -21.41 -18.63
N VAL A 131 -10.88 -22.27 -18.56
CA VAL A 131 -10.59 -23.27 -19.61
C VAL A 131 -11.76 -24.25 -19.78
N LYS A 132 -12.36 -24.74 -18.68
CA LYS A 132 -13.56 -25.59 -18.75
C LYS A 132 -14.79 -24.90 -19.33
N ARG A 133 -14.93 -23.59 -19.14
CA ARG A 133 -16.03 -22.80 -19.72
C ARG A 133 -15.81 -22.59 -21.22
N PHE A 134 -14.59 -22.30 -21.65
CA PHE A 134 -14.23 -22.19 -23.07
C PHE A 134 -14.39 -23.53 -23.80
N ALA A 135 -13.95 -24.64 -23.23
CA ALA A 135 -14.12 -25.96 -23.83
C ALA A 135 -15.60 -26.33 -24.01
N ARG A 136 -16.45 -26.02 -23.02
CA ARG A 136 -17.91 -26.23 -23.15
C ARG A 136 -18.54 -25.35 -24.21
N GLN A 137 -18.10 -24.09 -24.35
CA GLN A 137 -18.61 -23.18 -25.38
C GLN A 137 -18.19 -23.64 -26.78
N LEU A 138 -16.94 -24.08 -26.97
CA LEU A 138 -16.47 -24.66 -28.23
C LEU A 138 -17.24 -25.92 -28.63
N ILE A 139 -17.49 -26.84 -27.68
CA ILE A 139 -18.28 -28.05 -27.95
C ILE A 139 -19.73 -27.69 -28.30
N LYS A 140 -20.29 -26.65 -27.67
CA LYS A 140 -21.66 -26.19 -27.94
C LYS A 140 -21.80 -25.56 -29.32
N GLU A 141 -20.84 -24.75 -29.75
CA GLU A 141 -20.78 -24.19 -31.11
C GLU A 141 -20.52 -25.27 -32.17
N ALA A 142 -19.62 -26.23 -31.89
CA ALA A 142 -19.34 -27.33 -32.81
C ALA A 142 -20.57 -28.21 -33.04
N ARG A 143 -21.31 -28.56 -31.98
CA ARG A 143 -22.55 -29.34 -32.09
C ARG A 143 -23.66 -28.59 -32.83
N LYS A 144 -23.79 -27.29 -32.60
CA LYS A 144 -24.82 -26.46 -33.27
C LYS A 144 -24.62 -26.39 -34.79
N LYS A 145 -23.37 -26.46 -35.26
CA LYS A 145 -23.02 -26.43 -36.68
C LYS A 145 -23.22 -27.77 -37.41
N GLU A 146 -23.46 -28.85 -36.67
CA GLU A 146 -23.65 -30.21 -37.22
C GLU A 146 -25.14 -30.56 -37.38
N GLU A 147 -26.04 -29.76 -36.78
CA GLU A 147 -27.51 -29.90 -36.86
C GLU A 147 -28.18 -28.97 -37.90
N ASP A 148 -27.40 -28.08 -38.55
CA ASP A 148 -27.79 -27.25 -39.71
C ASP A 148 -27.23 -27.85 -41.01
#